data_AF-A0A5N6YUL5-F1
#
_entry.id   AF-A0A5N6YUL5-F1
#
_cell.length_a   1.000
_cell.length_b   1.000
_cell.length_c   1.000
_cell.angle_alpha   90.00
_cell.angle_beta   90.00
_cell.angle_gamma   90.00
#
_symmetry.space_group_name_H-M   'P 1'
#
loop_
_entity.id
_entity.type
_entity.pdbx_description
1 polymer ?
#
loop_
_entity_poly.entity_id
_entity_poly.type
_entity_poly.pdbx_seq_one_letter_code
_entity_poly.pdbx_strand_id
1 'polypeptide(L)'
;MLTSYVFLATLCLFHVQAMVVEPRSPKPAFLSLDEKRLRDDYGKLKKGNPDLPNKQFDDEYNDELYWDGKFGTTASFWRQYPFDVLKDGVDTAENEYSDAHPHFSASRLPGLGGTGGNGDYIACRSPVKEGRSQKFMYWDMIWNLGKDDIILVDLVNYHGDALTEGQADLIPSATKKTLTFLPPTDRKTKKVISPYSGQYVVQYQDIQKAWPDKDLEYRKVRLEQQSGAQGRPGSRPRNLHYFHLTGWKNRQPVDMEKLQFLIDQVDQKLPSGSKPPLVVNCLLGKGRTGTFIEAREIYHATVKAKNTKWFLSSADPIADYTLRLRQIRSFMLDSASQFVFLHTGWAARMWTQTAGGGPANPQAGPASSPGPASPGPKQPSPDRRPSSPIP
;
A
#
# COMPACT_ATOMS: atom_id res chain seq x y z
N MET A 1 -45.67 -70.32 -6.24
CA MET A 1 -46.45 -69.09 -5.92
C MET A 1 -45.67 -68.29 -4.89
N LEU A 2 -45.50 -66.99 -5.18
CA LEU A 2 -45.27 -65.84 -4.29
C LEU A 2 -44.02 -65.81 -3.37
N THR A 3 -42.99 -65.04 -3.74
CA THR A 3 -42.66 -63.62 -3.37
C THR A 3 -41.83 -63.52 -2.08
N SER A 4 -40.54 -63.20 -2.19
CA SER A 4 -39.94 -61.87 -1.91
C SER A 4 -39.66 -61.62 -0.43
N TYR A 5 -38.40 -61.37 -0.06
CA TYR A 5 -37.90 -60.04 0.34
C TYR A 5 -36.44 -60.15 0.81
N VAL A 6 -35.57 -59.45 0.10
CA VAL A 6 -34.17 -59.19 0.44
C VAL A 6 -34.15 -58.11 1.53
N PHE A 7 -33.56 -58.40 2.69
CA PHE A 7 -33.21 -57.37 3.67
C PHE A 7 -31.71 -57.07 3.58
N LEU A 8 -31.36 -55.97 2.90
CA LEU A 8 -30.06 -55.32 3.03
C LEU A 8 -30.16 -54.34 4.20
N ALA A 9 -29.50 -54.65 5.32
CA ALA A 9 -29.32 -53.71 6.41
C ALA A 9 -28.12 -52.80 6.09
N THR A 10 -28.39 -51.59 5.60
CA THR A 10 -27.39 -50.52 5.52
C THR A 10 -27.13 -49.96 6.92
N LEU A 11 -25.97 -50.30 7.48
CA LEU A 11 -25.38 -49.63 8.65
C LEU A 11 -24.94 -48.21 8.24
N CYS A 12 -25.77 -47.20 8.52
CA CYS A 12 -25.36 -45.80 8.49
C CYS A 12 -24.40 -45.53 9.67
N LEU A 13 -23.10 -45.67 9.44
CA LEU A 13 -22.06 -45.15 10.33
C LEU A 13 -22.10 -43.62 10.26
N PHE A 14 -22.80 -42.99 11.23
CA PHE A 14 -22.61 -41.56 11.50
C PHE A 14 -21.17 -41.36 11.99
N HIS A 15 -20.28 -40.96 11.08
CA HIS A 15 -19.01 -40.34 11.46
C HIS A 15 -19.34 -38.99 12.11
N VAL A 16 -19.40 -38.98 13.44
CA VAL A 16 -19.23 -37.74 14.20
C VAL A 16 -17.77 -37.34 14.01
N GLN A 17 -17.48 -36.54 12.98
CA GLN A 17 -16.25 -35.78 12.96
C GLN A 17 -16.33 -34.80 14.12
N ALA A 18 -15.77 -35.19 15.27
CA ALA A 18 -15.39 -34.23 16.29
C ALA A 18 -14.47 -33.22 15.59
N MET A 19 -14.97 -32.00 15.39
CA MET A 19 -14.11 -30.88 15.03
C MET A 19 -13.09 -30.78 16.16
N VAL A 20 -11.88 -31.28 15.92
CA VAL A 20 -10.72 -30.92 16.72
C VAL A 20 -10.56 -29.42 16.51
N VAL A 21 -11.10 -28.64 17.44
CA VAL A 21 -10.79 -27.23 17.54
C VAL A 21 -9.31 -27.21 17.92
N GLU A 22 -8.44 -26.99 16.94
CA GLU A 22 -7.02 -26.77 17.21
C GLU A 22 -6.91 -25.70 18.31
N PRO A 23 -6.10 -25.91 19.36
CA PRO A 23 -5.93 -24.92 20.40
C PRO A 23 -5.47 -23.61 19.73
N ARG A 24 -6.22 -22.53 19.95
CA ARG A 24 -5.85 -21.20 19.46
C ARG A 24 -4.41 -20.92 19.86
N SER A 25 -3.54 -20.70 18.88
CA SER A 25 -2.15 -20.32 19.16
C SER A 25 -2.15 -19.12 20.11
N PRO A 26 -1.31 -19.11 21.16
CA PRO A 26 -1.26 -18.00 22.09
C PRO A 26 -0.86 -16.72 21.35
N LYS A 27 -1.41 -15.58 21.80
CA LYS A 27 -1.08 -14.28 21.24
C LYS A 27 0.46 -14.08 21.30
N PRO A 28 1.13 -13.76 20.17
CA PRO A 28 2.55 -13.50 20.15
C PRO A 28 2.98 -12.42 21.15
N ALA A 29 4.11 -12.62 21.82
CA ALA A 29 4.58 -11.72 22.88
C ALA A 29 4.81 -10.28 22.38
N PHE A 30 5.33 -10.10 21.17
CA PHE A 30 5.60 -8.77 20.59
C PHE A 30 4.34 -7.91 20.42
N LEU A 31 3.16 -8.52 20.27
CA LEU A 31 1.87 -7.82 20.20
C LEU A 31 1.36 -7.35 21.57
N SER A 32 2.08 -7.65 22.65
CA SER A 32 1.73 -7.28 24.02
C SER A 32 2.79 -6.37 24.67
N LEU A 33 3.76 -5.89 23.90
CA LEU A 33 4.74 -4.90 24.36
C LEU A 33 4.05 -3.55 24.62
N ASP A 34 4.43 -2.89 25.69
CA ASP A 34 3.96 -1.53 25.98
C ASP A 34 4.61 -0.50 25.07
N GLU A 35 3.98 0.69 24.98
CA GLU A 35 4.44 1.77 24.10
C GLU A 35 5.86 2.23 24.43
N LYS A 36 6.23 2.31 25.72
CA LYS A 36 7.57 2.75 26.12
C LYS A 36 8.61 1.79 25.58
N ARG A 37 8.39 0.49 25.76
CA ARG A 37 9.28 -0.56 25.27
C ARG A 37 9.41 -0.53 23.74
N LEU A 38 8.31 -0.36 23.03
CA LEU A 38 8.31 -0.26 21.56
C LEU A 38 9.07 0.97 21.06
N ARG A 39 8.95 2.11 21.74
CA ARG A 39 9.74 3.32 21.43
C ARG A 39 11.23 3.10 21.69
N ASP A 40 11.57 2.48 22.82
CA ASP A 40 12.95 2.14 23.17
C ASP A 40 13.58 1.18 22.15
N ASP A 41 12.83 0.17 21.71
CA ASP A 41 13.29 -0.79 20.69
C ASP A 41 13.39 -0.16 19.29
N TYR A 42 12.44 0.69 18.91
CA TYR A 42 12.54 1.50 17.68
C TYR A 42 13.83 2.34 17.64
N GLY A 43 14.19 2.96 18.77
CA GLY A 43 15.41 3.77 18.89
C GLY A 43 16.71 2.99 18.66
N LYS A 44 16.68 1.65 18.78
CA LYS A 44 17.83 0.77 18.54
C LYS A 44 17.91 0.25 17.11
N LEU A 45 16.83 0.36 16.33
CA LEU A 45 16.82 -0.13 14.95
C LEU A 45 17.78 0.68 14.08
N LYS A 46 18.61 -0.02 13.31
CA LYS A 46 19.46 0.62 12.29
C LYS A 46 18.59 1.43 11.33
N LYS A 47 19.06 2.62 10.95
CA LYS A 47 18.34 3.55 10.05
C LYS A 47 18.44 3.13 8.58
N GLY A 48 19.50 2.45 8.20
CA GLY A 48 19.72 1.92 6.86
C GLY A 48 20.94 1.03 6.80
N ASN A 49 21.28 0.54 5.61
CA ASN A 49 22.56 -0.15 5.37
C ASN A 49 23.70 0.88 5.18
N PRO A 50 24.75 0.88 6.04
CA PRO A 50 25.87 1.81 5.91
C PRO A 50 26.79 1.51 4.72
N ASP A 51 26.70 0.30 4.15
CA ASP A 51 27.59 -0.21 3.09
C ASP A 51 26.97 -0.08 1.68
N LEU A 52 25.95 0.79 1.51
CA LEU A 52 25.33 0.99 0.20
C LEU A 52 26.29 1.73 -0.75
N PRO A 53 26.44 1.26 -2.00
CA PRO A 53 27.49 1.73 -2.92
C PRO A 53 27.36 3.20 -3.37
N ASN A 54 26.23 3.87 -3.10
CA ASN A 54 25.96 5.24 -3.56
C ASN A 54 25.88 6.27 -2.40
N LYS A 55 26.58 6.05 -1.29
CA LYS A 55 26.63 6.91 -0.08
C LYS A 55 27.23 8.33 -0.29
N GLN A 56 27.37 8.81 -1.53
CA GLN A 56 28.03 10.09 -1.81
C GLN A 56 27.18 11.31 -1.42
N PHE A 57 25.87 11.15 -1.29
CA PHE A 57 24.98 12.14 -0.68
C PHE A 57 24.60 11.63 0.70
N ASP A 58 24.56 12.51 1.70
CA ASP A 58 24.36 12.23 3.13
C ASP A 58 23.43 11.05 3.43
N ASP A 59 23.63 10.40 4.60
CA ASP A 59 22.94 9.20 5.12
C ASP A 59 21.40 9.16 4.94
N GLU A 60 20.76 10.28 4.56
CA GLU A 60 19.36 10.41 4.18
C GLU A 60 18.97 9.87 2.80
N TYR A 61 19.87 9.68 1.83
CA TYR A 61 19.51 9.44 0.41
C TYR A 61 20.01 8.11 -0.14
N ASN A 62 19.98 7.07 0.69
CA ASN A 62 20.66 5.79 0.42
C ASN A 62 20.24 4.97 -0.82
N ASP A 63 19.36 5.44 -1.71
CA ASP A 63 19.05 4.77 -2.98
C ASP A 63 18.46 5.81 -3.94
N GLU A 64 19.30 6.66 -4.52
CA GLU A 64 18.88 7.42 -5.70
C GLU A 64 18.96 6.50 -6.90
N LEU A 65 17.78 6.06 -7.36
CA LEU A 65 17.70 5.23 -8.54
C LEU A 65 17.92 6.10 -9.77
N TYR A 66 18.99 5.79 -10.50
CA TYR A 66 19.02 6.15 -11.90
C TYR A 66 18.24 5.11 -12.71
N TRP A 67 17.35 5.57 -13.58
CA TRP A 67 16.55 4.71 -14.45
C TRP A 67 16.99 4.81 -15.91
N ASP A 68 17.71 3.79 -16.40
CA ASP A 68 18.10 3.60 -17.82
C ASP A 68 17.20 2.58 -18.55
N GLY A 69 16.05 2.22 -17.96
CA GLY A 69 15.25 1.08 -18.38
C GLY A 69 15.62 -0.26 -17.71
N LYS A 70 16.66 -0.31 -16.86
CA LYS A 70 17.14 -1.52 -16.17
C LYS A 70 17.69 -1.27 -14.75
N PHE A 71 17.00 -0.53 -13.89
CA PHE A 71 17.18 -0.42 -12.42
C PHE A 71 18.68 -0.57 -12.03
N GLY A 72 19.49 0.44 -12.36
CA GLY A 72 20.94 0.44 -12.16
C GLY A 72 21.37 1.23 -10.92
N THR A 73 22.68 1.19 -10.59
CA THR A 73 23.25 2.09 -9.58
C THR A 73 23.56 3.46 -10.20
N THR A 74 23.55 4.52 -9.39
CA THR A 74 24.08 5.84 -9.74
C THR A 74 25.45 5.74 -10.41
N ALA A 75 26.36 4.94 -9.83
CA ALA A 75 27.68 4.70 -10.41
C ALA A 75 27.63 4.07 -11.82
N SER A 76 26.71 3.14 -12.08
CA SER A 76 26.54 2.56 -13.41
C SER A 76 26.04 3.56 -14.44
N PHE A 77 25.08 4.39 -14.03
CA PHE A 77 24.56 5.45 -14.89
C PHE A 77 25.65 6.43 -15.30
N TRP A 78 26.42 6.94 -14.33
CA TRP A 78 27.51 7.86 -14.57
C TRP A 78 28.59 7.32 -15.51
N ARG A 79 28.86 6.01 -15.46
CA ARG A 79 29.80 5.39 -16.41
C ARG A 79 29.26 5.41 -17.84
N GLN A 80 27.96 5.26 -18.02
CA GLN A 80 27.34 5.20 -19.34
C GLN A 80 27.05 6.59 -19.91
N TYR A 81 26.65 7.52 -19.04
CA TYR A 81 26.31 8.90 -19.36
C TYR A 81 27.10 9.80 -18.41
N PRO A 82 28.41 9.98 -18.67
CA PRO A 82 29.23 10.86 -17.85
C PRO A 82 28.66 12.27 -17.96
N PHE A 83 28.29 12.82 -16.82
CA PHE A 83 27.81 14.18 -16.67
C PHE A 83 28.49 14.76 -15.43
N ASP A 84 28.68 16.06 -15.37
CA ASP A 84 29.25 16.74 -14.23
C ASP A 84 28.39 17.96 -13.96
N VAL A 85 27.49 17.86 -12.99
CA VAL A 85 26.51 18.92 -12.66
C VAL A 85 27.19 20.26 -12.39
N LEU A 86 28.41 20.24 -11.86
CA LEU A 86 29.18 21.44 -11.54
C LEU A 86 29.87 22.03 -12.79
N LYS A 87 30.27 21.22 -13.77
CA LYS A 87 30.95 21.68 -14.99
C LYS A 87 30.02 21.92 -16.17
N ASP A 88 29.17 20.95 -16.45
CA ASP A 88 28.23 20.97 -17.59
C ASP A 88 27.11 21.96 -17.29
N GLY A 89 26.64 21.96 -16.03
CA GLY A 89 25.58 22.82 -15.55
C GLY A 89 24.22 22.37 -16.07
N VAL A 90 23.24 22.28 -15.18
CA VAL A 90 21.85 22.07 -15.58
C VAL A 90 21.12 23.40 -15.56
N ASP A 91 20.18 23.60 -16.48
CA ASP A 91 19.35 24.80 -16.41
C ASP A 91 18.62 24.80 -15.06
N THR A 92 18.76 25.89 -14.31
CA THR A 92 18.09 26.11 -13.02
C THR A 92 17.09 27.26 -13.11
N ALA A 93 16.95 27.88 -14.29
CA ALA A 93 15.85 28.78 -14.56
C ALA A 93 14.52 28.02 -14.35
N GLU A 94 13.49 28.73 -13.89
CA GLU A 94 12.16 28.14 -13.62
C GLU A 94 12.12 27.05 -12.53
N ASN A 95 13.04 27.09 -11.56
CA ASN A 95 13.08 26.11 -10.47
C ASN A 95 13.24 24.68 -11.03
N GLU A 96 14.02 24.51 -12.10
CA GLU A 96 14.21 23.21 -12.76
C GLU A 96 14.89 22.18 -11.83
N TYR A 97 15.67 22.65 -10.85
CA TYR A 97 16.29 21.88 -9.78
C TYR A 97 16.43 22.68 -8.47
N SER A 98 16.20 22.00 -7.35
CA SER A 98 16.43 22.42 -5.95
C SER A 98 17.86 22.04 -5.46
N ASP A 99 18.87 22.09 -6.34
CA ASP A 99 20.23 21.52 -6.22
C ASP A 99 20.43 20.08 -6.77
N ALA A 100 19.43 19.51 -7.45
CA ALA A 100 19.43 18.09 -7.80
C ALA A 100 20.07 17.70 -9.15
N HIS A 101 20.50 16.44 -9.15
CA HIS A 101 21.22 15.67 -10.14
C HIS A 101 20.29 15.09 -11.22
N PRO A 102 20.77 14.59 -12.39
CA PRO A 102 19.98 13.69 -13.25
C PRO A 102 19.61 12.32 -12.63
N HIS A 103 19.25 12.22 -11.34
CA HIS A 103 18.75 11.00 -10.69
C HIS A 103 17.42 11.28 -9.97
N PHE A 104 16.58 10.27 -9.76
CA PHE A 104 15.34 10.40 -8.99
C PHE A 104 15.33 9.44 -7.80
N SER A 105 14.96 9.93 -6.61
CA SER A 105 15.00 9.11 -5.38
C SER A 105 13.87 8.08 -5.35
N ALA A 106 14.20 6.83 -5.64
CA ALA A 106 13.30 5.69 -5.61
C ALA A 106 14.06 4.39 -5.24
N SER A 107 13.35 3.36 -4.79
CA SER A 107 13.88 2.02 -4.46
C SER A 107 12.87 0.93 -4.86
N ARG A 108 13.33 -0.17 -5.45
CA ARG A 108 12.51 -1.40 -5.54
C ARG A 108 12.52 -2.10 -4.18
N LEU A 109 11.35 -2.26 -3.57
CA LEU A 109 11.22 -2.92 -2.28
C LEU A 109 10.51 -4.27 -2.41
N PRO A 110 10.97 -5.31 -1.69
CA PRO A 110 10.33 -6.62 -1.69
C PRO A 110 9.13 -6.66 -0.76
N GLY A 111 8.07 -7.38 -1.13
CA GLY A 111 7.08 -7.88 -0.19
C GLY A 111 7.64 -8.98 0.72
N LEU A 112 6.85 -9.42 1.69
CA LEU A 112 7.19 -10.49 2.62
C LEU A 112 7.47 -11.81 1.91
N GLY A 113 6.71 -12.14 0.87
CA GLY A 113 6.86 -13.38 0.09
C GLY A 113 7.89 -13.33 -1.04
N GLY A 114 8.49 -12.17 -1.34
CA GLY A 114 9.37 -11.99 -2.50
C GLY A 114 10.76 -12.62 -2.33
N THR A 115 11.11 -13.58 -3.19
CA THR A 115 12.49 -14.06 -3.42
C THR A 115 13.15 -13.09 -4.41
N GLY A 116 14.09 -12.27 -3.92
CA GLY A 116 14.66 -11.12 -4.62
C GLY A 116 14.81 -11.27 -6.14
N GLY A 117 14.20 -10.33 -6.88
CA GLY A 117 14.34 -10.24 -8.33
C GLY A 117 13.56 -9.08 -8.93
N ASN A 118 12.25 -8.98 -8.65
CA ASN A 118 11.39 -7.98 -9.29
C ASN A 118 10.73 -6.95 -8.36
N GLY A 119 10.83 -7.05 -7.03
CA GLY A 119 10.33 -6.05 -6.06
C GLY A 119 8.84 -5.69 -6.22
N ASP A 120 8.02 -6.05 -5.24
CA ASP A 120 6.56 -5.82 -5.31
C ASP A 120 6.18 -4.33 -5.27
N TYR A 121 7.12 -3.46 -4.89
CA TYR A 121 6.89 -2.02 -4.70
C TYR A 121 7.99 -1.17 -5.33
N ILE A 122 7.62 0.03 -5.78
CA ILE A 122 8.52 1.17 -5.95
C ILE A 122 8.24 2.18 -4.85
N ALA A 123 9.15 2.34 -3.90
CA ALA A 123 9.08 3.41 -2.91
C ALA A 123 9.87 4.62 -3.40
N CYS A 124 9.24 5.78 -3.52
CA CYS A 124 9.90 6.98 -4.03
C CYS A 124 9.52 8.26 -3.30
N ARG A 125 10.35 9.30 -3.47
CA ARG A 125 10.04 10.67 -3.05
C ARG A 125 8.89 11.22 -3.90
N SER A 126 8.11 12.16 -3.37
CA SER A 126 7.23 12.96 -4.22
C SER A 126 8.04 14.08 -4.88
N PRO A 127 7.93 14.29 -6.20
CA PRO A 127 8.61 15.39 -6.88
C PRO A 127 7.92 16.76 -6.66
N VAL A 128 6.92 16.86 -5.77
CA VAL A 128 6.16 18.11 -5.57
C VAL A 128 7.02 19.30 -5.10
N LYS A 129 8.07 19.04 -4.30
CA LYS A 129 9.03 20.09 -3.89
C LYS A 129 10.18 20.25 -4.86
N GLU A 130 10.24 19.37 -5.84
CA GLU A 130 11.36 19.26 -6.74
C GLU A 130 11.07 20.00 -8.04
N GLY A 131 12.13 20.30 -8.77
CA GLY A 131 11.99 21.05 -10.01
C GLY A 131 11.37 20.27 -11.16
N ARG A 132 11.09 20.98 -12.27
CA ARG A 132 10.48 20.43 -13.49
C ARG A 132 11.12 19.10 -13.92
N SER A 133 12.43 19.01 -13.88
CA SER A 133 13.17 17.84 -14.33
C SER A 133 12.96 16.61 -13.44
N GLN A 134 12.90 16.79 -12.11
CA GLN A 134 12.56 15.71 -11.18
C GLN A 134 11.12 15.22 -11.38
N LYS A 135 10.19 16.12 -11.70
CA LYS A 135 8.82 15.73 -12.10
C LYS A 135 8.81 14.94 -13.41
N PHE A 136 9.62 15.31 -14.40
CA PHE A 136 9.80 14.51 -15.61
C PHE A 136 10.34 13.12 -15.29
N MET A 137 11.39 13.03 -14.48
CA MET A 137 12.00 11.75 -14.11
C MET A 137 11.06 10.84 -13.33
N TYR A 138 10.19 11.40 -12.50
CA TYR A 138 9.12 10.64 -11.84
C TYR A 138 8.19 9.96 -12.86
N TRP A 139 7.76 10.70 -13.89
CA TRP A 139 6.93 10.16 -14.96
C TRP A 139 7.67 9.23 -15.90
N ASP A 140 8.96 9.47 -16.14
CA ASP A 140 9.83 8.56 -16.88
C ASP A 140 9.96 7.20 -16.18
N MET A 141 10.24 7.22 -14.88
CA MET A 141 10.26 6.02 -14.05
C MET A 141 8.93 5.28 -14.12
N ILE A 142 7.81 5.96 -13.87
CA ILE A 142 6.45 5.39 -13.90
C ILE A 142 6.15 4.76 -15.26
N TRP A 143 6.39 5.50 -16.35
CA TRP A 143 6.18 5.01 -17.70
C TRP A 143 6.95 3.73 -17.94
N ASN A 144 8.19 3.66 -17.50
CA ASN A 144 9.05 2.54 -17.86
C ASN A 144 8.89 1.30 -16.94
N LEU A 145 7.98 1.31 -15.96
CA LEU A 145 7.73 0.14 -15.08
C LEU A 145 7.19 -1.09 -15.82
N GLY A 146 6.45 -0.91 -16.90
CA GLY A 146 5.85 -2.01 -17.65
C GLY A 146 4.63 -1.57 -18.44
N LYS A 147 4.26 -2.32 -19.48
CA LYS A 147 3.22 -1.96 -20.46
C LYS A 147 1.78 -2.04 -19.91
N ASP A 148 1.62 -2.57 -18.71
CA ASP A 148 0.33 -2.77 -18.05
C ASP A 148 -0.17 -1.50 -17.34
N ASP A 149 -1.37 -1.58 -16.79
CA ASP A 149 -1.92 -0.53 -15.94
C ASP A 149 -1.05 -0.36 -14.68
N ILE A 150 -0.82 0.90 -14.31
CA ILE A 150 0.05 1.26 -13.20
C ILE A 150 -0.81 1.68 -12.01
N ILE A 151 -0.42 1.30 -10.80
CA ILE A 151 -1.07 1.75 -9.58
C ILE A 151 -0.09 2.63 -8.80
N LEU A 152 -0.59 3.78 -8.37
CA LEU A 152 0.17 4.80 -7.66
C LEU A 152 -0.59 5.16 -6.38
N VAL A 153 0.07 4.99 -5.24
CA VAL A 153 -0.43 5.37 -3.92
C VAL A 153 0.37 6.57 -3.44
N ASP A 154 -0.28 7.73 -3.44
CA ASP A 154 0.25 8.97 -2.92
C ASP A 154 -0.22 9.15 -1.48
N LEU A 155 0.73 9.39 -0.58
CA LEU A 155 0.52 9.59 0.85
C LEU A 155 1.04 10.96 1.30
N VAL A 156 1.29 11.88 0.37
CA VAL A 156 1.66 13.27 0.69
C VAL A 156 0.46 14.01 1.27
N ASN A 157 0.68 14.76 2.34
CA ASN A 157 -0.36 15.63 2.88
C ASN A 157 -0.15 17.04 2.31
N TYR A 158 -0.70 17.30 1.13
CA TYR A 158 -0.45 18.56 0.41
C TYR A 158 -0.98 19.81 1.14
N HIS A 159 -1.84 19.66 2.15
CA HIS A 159 -2.38 20.77 2.94
C HIS A 159 -1.62 21.02 4.24
N GLY A 160 -1.03 19.96 4.83
CA GLY A 160 -0.36 20.01 6.12
C GLY A 160 1.16 19.98 6.04
N ASP A 161 1.72 19.42 4.96
CA ASP A 161 3.15 19.54 4.66
C ASP A 161 3.34 20.98 4.11
N ALA A 162 4.29 21.77 4.64
CA ALA A 162 4.54 23.14 4.14
C ALA A 162 5.09 23.08 2.71
N LEU A 163 4.20 22.98 1.73
CA LEU A 163 4.50 22.83 0.30
C LEU A 163 4.25 24.16 -0.41
N THR A 164 5.16 24.51 -1.31
CA THR A 164 5.01 25.66 -2.21
C THR A 164 4.15 25.34 -3.42
N GLU A 165 4.10 24.06 -3.82
CA GLU A 165 3.29 23.55 -4.92
C GLU A 165 2.24 22.56 -4.44
N GLY A 166 1.15 22.47 -5.21
CA GLY A 166 0.03 21.59 -4.91
C GLY A 166 0.09 20.29 -5.68
N GLN A 167 -0.74 19.34 -5.25
CA GLN A 167 -0.94 18.08 -5.98
C GLN A 167 -1.30 18.30 -7.46
N ALA A 168 -2.02 19.38 -7.78
CA ALA A 168 -2.42 19.73 -9.14
C ALA A 168 -1.24 20.06 -10.07
N ASP A 169 -0.03 20.24 -9.54
CA ASP A 169 1.18 20.46 -10.33
C ASP A 169 1.86 19.15 -10.73
N LEU A 170 1.49 18.04 -10.08
CA LEU A 170 2.02 16.72 -10.37
C LEU A 170 0.97 15.80 -10.99
N ILE A 171 -0.24 15.79 -10.46
CA ILE A 171 -1.32 14.87 -10.84
C ILE A 171 -2.48 15.70 -11.39
N PRO A 172 -2.92 15.47 -12.65
CA PRO A 172 -4.02 16.23 -13.22
C PRO A 172 -5.32 15.95 -12.47
N SER A 173 -6.24 16.91 -12.56
CA SER A 173 -7.54 16.88 -11.88
C SER A 173 -8.65 17.31 -12.85
N ALA A 174 -9.89 17.30 -12.36
CA ALA A 174 -11.03 17.81 -13.13
C ALA A 174 -10.85 19.28 -13.56
N THR A 175 -10.14 20.10 -12.76
CA THR A 175 -9.87 21.50 -13.07
C THR A 175 -8.63 21.67 -13.93
N LYS A 176 -7.55 20.92 -13.66
CA LYS A 176 -6.30 20.95 -14.44
C LYS A 176 -6.13 19.61 -15.15
N LYS A 177 -6.80 19.49 -16.30
CA LYS A 177 -7.00 18.21 -17.01
C LYS A 177 -5.75 17.57 -17.60
N THR A 178 -4.76 18.38 -17.97
CA THR A 178 -3.55 17.90 -18.65
C THR A 178 -2.32 18.55 -18.05
N LEU A 179 -1.30 17.74 -17.79
CA LEU A 179 0.03 18.18 -17.39
C LEU A 179 1.05 17.64 -18.40
N THR A 180 2.07 18.45 -18.71
CA THR A 180 3.15 18.08 -19.62
C THR A 180 4.48 18.25 -18.92
N PHE A 181 5.33 17.24 -19.02
CA PHE A 181 6.65 17.23 -18.41
C PHE A 181 7.70 17.06 -19.50
N LEU A 182 8.64 18.01 -19.54
CA LEU A 182 9.74 18.06 -20.49
C LEU A 182 11.03 17.52 -19.86
N PRO A 183 11.94 16.94 -20.65
CA PRO A 183 13.17 16.36 -20.15
C PRO A 183 14.14 17.45 -19.67
N PRO A 184 15.12 17.09 -18.82
CA PRO A 184 16.14 18.03 -18.37
C PRO A 184 17.00 18.55 -19.52
N THR A 185 17.45 19.81 -19.41
CA THR A 185 18.31 20.44 -20.42
C THR A 185 19.60 20.98 -19.83
N ASP A 186 20.68 20.86 -20.60
CA ASP A 186 21.98 21.45 -20.28
C ASP A 186 21.88 22.97 -20.19
N ARG A 187 22.49 23.57 -19.16
CA ARG A 187 22.32 24.98 -18.82
C ARG A 187 22.76 25.92 -19.94
N LYS A 188 23.88 25.60 -20.57
CA LYS A 188 24.59 26.46 -21.52
C LYS A 188 24.06 26.27 -22.92
N THR A 189 23.93 25.02 -23.34
CA THR A 189 23.56 24.64 -24.70
C THR A 189 22.05 24.54 -24.90
N LYS A 190 21.27 24.47 -23.82
CA LYS A 190 19.81 24.23 -23.82
C LYS A 190 19.40 22.94 -24.54
N LYS A 191 20.34 22.02 -24.74
CA LYS A 191 20.09 20.71 -25.36
C LYS A 191 19.59 19.73 -24.30
N VAL A 192 18.73 18.80 -24.73
CA VAL A 192 18.24 17.72 -23.87
C VAL A 192 19.41 16.85 -23.40
N ILE A 193 19.43 16.54 -22.10
CA ILE A 193 20.44 15.69 -21.49
C ILE A 193 20.12 14.22 -21.76
N SER A 194 21.06 13.50 -22.39
CA SER A 194 20.95 12.06 -22.62
C SER A 194 20.90 11.29 -21.29
N PRO A 195 20.16 10.18 -21.19
CA PRO A 195 19.31 9.51 -22.19
C PRO A 195 17.86 10.01 -22.25
N TYR A 196 17.54 11.08 -21.52
CA TYR A 196 16.17 11.58 -21.47
C TYR A 196 15.71 12.08 -22.84
N SER A 197 14.46 11.80 -23.19
CA SER A 197 13.91 12.18 -24.48
C SER A 197 12.39 12.16 -24.49
N GLY A 198 11.82 12.81 -25.50
CA GLY A 198 10.38 12.97 -25.63
C GLY A 198 9.80 13.88 -24.55
N GLN A 199 8.50 13.78 -24.34
CA GLN A 199 7.78 14.45 -23.25
C GLN A 199 6.71 13.53 -22.69
N TYR A 200 6.39 13.70 -21.42
CA TYR A 200 5.30 12.97 -20.79
C TYR A 200 4.07 13.84 -20.69
N VAL A 201 2.95 13.35 -21.21
CA VAL A 201 1.64 13.97 -21.11
C VAL A 201 0.78 13.13 -20.18
N VAL A 202 0.28 13.77 -19.14
CA VAL A 202 -0.51 13.14 -18.07
C VAL A 202 -1.89 13.75 -18.10
N GLN A 203 -2.89 12.94 -18.38
CA GLN A 203 -4.26 13.40 -18.63
C GLN A 203 -5.21 12.81 -17.60
N TYR A 204 -5.99 13.67 -16.99
CA TYR A 204 -7.15 13.31 -16.22
C TYR A 204 -8.17 12.62 -17.13
N GLN A 205 -8.62 11.43 -16.75
CA GLN A 205 -9.66 10.70 -17.49
C GLN A 205 -11.00 10.78 -16.76
N ASP A 206 -11.00 10.42 -15.47
CA ASP A 206 -12.22 10.41 -14.68
C ASP A 206 -11.94 10.39 -13.17
N ILE A 207 -12.92 10.86 -12.39
CA ILE A 207 -13.03 10.68 -10.94
C ILE A 207 -14.09 9.62 -10.74
N GLN A 208 -13.86 8.67 -9.83
CA GLN A 208 -14.98 7.86 -9.38
C GLN A 208 -15.02 7.60 -7.87
N LYS A 209 -16.22 7.89 -7.37
CA LYS A 209 -16.86 7.65 -6.07
C LYS A 209 -16.47 8.60 -4.93
N ALA A 210 -17.50 9.24 -4.38
CA ALA A 210 -17.48 9.71 -3.00
C ALA A 210 -17.21 8.49 -2.10
N TRP A 211 -16.04 8.47 -1.48
CA TRP A 211 -15.71 7.48 -0.47
C TRP A 211 -16.19 7.94 0.90
N PRO A 212 -16.38 7.00 1.85
CA PRO A 212 -16.77 7.35 3.21
C PRO A 212 -15.81 8.38 3.83
N ASP A 213 -14.52 8.21 3.56
CA ASP A 213 -13.45 9.09 3.98
C ASP A 213 -13.21 10.22 2.99
N LYS A 214 -13.47 11.46 3.41
CA LYS A 214 -13.32 12.67 2.57
C LYS A 214 -11.88 13.01 2.22
N ASP A 215 -10.92 12.47 2.97
CA ASP A 215 -9.49 12.68 2.78
C ASP A 215 -8.85 11.62 1.88
N LEU A 216 -9.65 10.68 1.37
CA LEU A 216 -9.20 9.64 0.47
C LEU A 216 -9.80 9.86 -0.93
N GLU A 217 -8.95 9.81 -1.96
CA GLU A 217 -9.33 10.10 -3.33
C GLU A 217 -8.84 9.01 -4.30
N TYR A 218 -9.61 8.80 -5.37
CA TYR A 218 -9.24 7.99 -6.51
C TYR A 218 -9.41 8.75 -7.82
N ARG A 219 -8.40 8.66 -8.69
CA ARG A 219 -8.43 9.22 -10.04
C ARG A 219 -7.95 8.19 -11.05
N LYS A 220 -8.64 8.11 -12.18
CA LYS A 220 -8.09 7.45 -13.36
C LYS A 220 -7.35 8.48 -14.18
N VAL A 221 -6.08 8.20 -14.43
CA VAL A 221 -5.16 9.06 -15.17
C VAL A 221 -4.63 8.29 -16.37
N ARG A 222 -4.32 8.98 -17.46
CA ARG A 222 -3.71 8.43 -18.65
C ARG A 222 -2.33 9.04 -18.83
N LEU A 223 -1.32 8.20 -18.98
CA LEU A 223 0.05 8.59 -19.22
C LEU A 223 0.43 8.27 -20.67
N GLU A 224 1.04 9.23 -21.36
CA GLU A 224 1.52 9.09 -22.73
C GLU A 224 2.94 9.65 -22.84
N GLN A 225 3.84 8.91 -23.48
CA GLN A 225 5.12 9.45 -23.92
C GLN A 225 4.99 9.90 -25.37
N GLN A 226 5.12 11.20 -25.61
CA GLN A 226 5.20 11.75 -26.95
C GLN A 226 6.67 11.86 -27.32
N SER A 227 7.11 11.08 -28.29
CA SER A 227 8.50 11.10 -28.72
C SER A 227 8.74 12.25 -29.69
N GLY A 228 9.78 13.05 -29.46
CA GLY A 228 10.28 13.98 -30.47
C GLY A 228 11.04 13.22 -31.56
N ALA A 229 10.68 13.45 -32.83
CA ALA A 229 11.33 13.06 -34.12
C ALA A 229 11.87 11.62 -34.34
N GLN A 230 11.95 10.76 -33.33
CA GLN A 230 12.30 9.34 -33.44
C GLN A 230 11.51 8.52 -32.41
N GLY A 231 10.19 8.56 -32.51
CA GLY A 231 9.35 7.72 -31.65
C GLY A 231 9.62 6.26 -31.87
N ARG A 232 9.76 5.51 -30.77
CA ARG A 232 9.58 4.05 -30.82
C ARG A 232 8.17 3.81 -31.35
N PRO A 233 8.00 3.25 -32.56
CA PRO A 233 6.68 2.95 -33.08
C PRO A 233 5.96 2.00 -32.11
N GLY A 234 4.77 2.37 -31.63
CA GLY A 234 3.88 1.45 -30.92
C GLY A 234 3.78 1.55 -29.39
N SER A 235 4.22 2.63 -28.74
CA SER A 235 3.97 2.77 -27.29
C SER A 235 2.52 3.19 -27.02
N ARG A 236 1.68 2.24 -26.62
CA ARG A 236 0.30 2.51 -26.21
C ARG A 236 0.28 3.37 -24.93
N PRO A 237 -0.67 4.32 -24.83
CA PRO A 237 -0.97 5.02 -23.59
C PRO A 237 -1.26 4.05 -22.44
N ARG A 238 -0.85 4.42 -21.22
CA ARG A 238 -1.00 3.59 -20.02
C ARG A 238 -2.08 4.17 -19.13
N ASN A 239 -2.96 3.32 -18.59
CA ASN A 239 -3.84 3.79 -17.53
C ASN A 239 -3.09 3.75 -16.20
N LEU A 240 -3.38 4.74 -15.37
CA LEU A 240 -2.88 4.86 -14.03
C LEU A 240 -4.04 4.98 -13.06
N HIS A 241 -4.06 4.08 -12.08
CA HIS A 241 -4.96 4.11 -10.94
C HIS A 241 -4.27 4.87 -9.81
N TYR A 242 -4.64 6.13 -9.65
CA TYR A 242 -4.09 7.02 -8.64
C TYR A 242 -4.96 6.99 -7.40
N PHE A 243 -4.36 6.62 -6.27
CA PHE A 243 -4.95 6.65 -4.94
C PHE A 243 -4.23 7.70 -4.11
N HIS A 244 -4.97 8.55 -3.40
CA HIS A 244 -4.37 9.57 -2.56
C HIS A 244 -5.03 9.62 -1.19
N LEU A 245 -4.21 9.51 -0.14
CA LEU A 245 -4.65 9.75 1.22
C LEU A 245 -4.07 11.08 1.73
N THR A 246 -4.85 12.15 1.56
CA THR A 246 -4.46 13.53 1.89
C THR A 246 -4.29 13.75 3.41
N GLY A 247 -5.08 13.07 4.24
CA GLY A 247 -5.18 13.34 5.68
C GLY A 247 -4.08 12.71 6.53
N TRP A 248 -3.21 11.88 5.97
CA TRP A 248 -2.16 11.20 6.73
C TRP A 248 -1.04 12.18 7.11
N LYS A 249 -1.07 12.70 8.34
CA LYS A 249 -0.06 13.62 8.87
C LYS A 249 1.33 13.00 8.91
N ASN A 250 2.35 13.83 8.66
CA ASN A 250 3.74 13.38 8.66
C ASN A 250 4.14 12.75 10.01
N ARG A 251 4.81 11.60 9.96
CA ARG A 251 5.32 10.85 11.13
C ARG A 251 4.27 10.38 12.16
N GLN A 252 2.98 10.53 11.85
CA GLN A 252 1.87 10.11 12.71
C GLN A 252 1.24 8.79 12.23
N PRO A 253 0.53 8.06 13.10
CA PRO A 253 -0.33 6.97 12.67
C PRO A 253 -1.51 7.49 11.84
N VAL A 254 -2.18 6.57 11.18
CA VAL A 254 -3.42 6.79 10.44
C VAL A 254 -4.53 5.96 11.07
N ASP A 255 -5.77 6.33 10.81
CA ASP A 255 -6.93 5.50 11.14
C ASP A 255 -6.83 4.11 10.48
N MET A 256 -7.08 3.05 11.26
CA MET A 256 -6.86 1.67 10.82
C MET A 256 -7.90 1.24 9.77
N GLU A 257 -9.16 1.60 9.96
CA GLU A 257 -10.25 1.32 9.04
C GLU A 257 -9.96 1.96 7.69
N LYS A 258 -9.50 3.22 7.70
CA LYS A 258 -9.09 3.95 6.51
C LYS A 258 -7.90 3.30 5.79
N LEU A 259 -6.88 2.88 6.53
CA LEU A 259 -5.73 2.18 5.96
C LEU A 259 -6.13 0.84 5.33
N GLN A 260 -6.96 0.06 6.01
CA GLN A 260 -7.49 -1.21 5.49
C GLN A 260 -8.33 -0.98 4.24
N PHE A 261 -9.21 0.03 4.26
CA PHE A 261 -10.00 0.42 3.10
C PHE A 261 -9.13 0.80 1.91
N LEU A 262 -8.12 1.65 2.09
CA LEU A 262 -7.17 2.02 1.03
C LEU A 262 -6.47 0.78 0.45
N ILE A 263 -5.95 -0.12 1.30
CA ILE A 263 -5.29 -1.35 0.85
C ILE A 263 -6.26 -2.21 0.03
N ASP A 264 -7.49 -2.42 0.51
CA ASP A 264 -8.50 -3.20 -0.22
C ASP A 264 -8.87 -2.56 -1.58
N GLN A 265 -8.95 -1.23 -1.67
CA GLN A 265 -9.22 -0.53 -2.94
C GLN A 265 -8.05 -0.61 -3.92
N VAL A 266 -6.81 -0.49 -3.43
CA VAL A 266 -5.59 -0.68 -4.22
C VAL A 266 -5.54 -2.10 -4.79
N ASP A 267 -5.79 -3.11 -3.94
CA ASP A 267 -5.73 -4.50 -4.34
C ASP A 267 -6.80 -4.88 -5.37
N GLN A 268 -7.98 -4.25 -5.31
CA GLN A 268 -9.04 -4.44 -6.31
C GLN A 268 -8.66 -3.94 -7.72
N LYS A 269 -7.63 -3.10 -7.84
CA LYS A 269 -7.13 -2.61 -9.13
C LYS A 269 -5.93 -3.38 -9.67
N LEU A 270 -5.34 -4.27 -8.87
CA LEU A 270 -4.24 -5.11 -9.35
C LEU A 270 -4.75 -6.12 -10.38
N PRO A 271 -4.15 -6.19 -11.59
CA PRO A 271 -4.64 -7.10 -12.61
C PRO A 271 -4.44 -8.56 -12.22
N SER A 272 -5.47 -9.39 -12.39
CA SER A 272 -5.38 -10.83 -12.17
C SER A 272 -4.29 -11.46 -13.06
N GLY A 273 -3.24 -12.00 -12.44
CA GLY A 273 -2.16 -12.71 -13.15
C GLY A 273 -0.93 -11.88 -13.49
N SER A 274 -0.92 -10.57 -13.22
CA SER A 274 0.29 -9.73 -13.29
C SER A 274 0.52 -9.03 -11.94
N LYS A 275 1.78 -8.92 -11.53
CA LYS A 275 2.17 -8.14 -10.33
C LYS A 275 3.04 -6.96 -10.78
N PRO A 276 2.47 -5.94 -11.45
CA PRO A 276 3.24 -4.72 -11.69
C PRO A 276 3.62 -4.14 -10.32
N PRO A 277 4.84 -3.59 -10.17
CA PRO A 277 5.26 -3.06 -8.89
C PRO A 277 4.36 -1.87 -8.52
N LEU A 278 3.85 -1.87 -7.30
CA LEU A 278 3.02 -0.79 -6.77
C LEU A 278 3.89 0.44 -6.48
N VAL A 279 3.61 1.57 -7.11
CA VAL A 279 4.32 2.83 -6.80
C VAL A 279 3.70 3.41 -5.53
N VAL A 280 4.52 3.68 -4.52
CA VAL A 280 4.10 4.26 -3.25
C VAL A 280 5.03 5.42 -2.90
N ASN A 281 4.47 6.62 -2.75
CA ASN A 281 5.22 7.78 -2.28
C ASN A 281 4.52 8.45 -1.11
N CYS A 282 5.32 9.12 -0.29
CA CYS A 282 4.86 10.21 0.56
C CYS A 282 5.69 11.44 0.18
N LEU A 283 5.99 12.35 1.11
CA LEU A 283 6.89 13.46 0.77
C LEU A 283 8.32 12.96 0.46
N LEU A 284 8.94 12.25 1.41
CA LEU A 284 10.33 11.75 1.28
C LEU A 284 10.40 10.29 0.76
N GLY A 285 9.26 9.61 0.67
CA GLY A 285 9.21 8.19 0.34
C GLY A 285 9.75 7.27 1.45
N LYS A 286 9.58 7.68 2.72
CA LYS A 286 10.16 7.02 3.91
C LYS A 286 9.07 6.58 4.90
N GLY A 287 8.70 7.40 5.88
CA GLY A 287 7.77 7.06 6.97
C GLY A 287 6.44 6.44 6.54
N ARG A 288 5.50 7.27 6.04
CA ARG A 288 4.17 6.83 5.59
C ARG A 288 4.25 5.73 4.52
N THR A 289 5.20 5.85 3.59
CA THR A 289 5.48 4.85 2.55
C THR A 289 5.80 3.49 3.16
N GLY A 290 6.72 3.43 4.13
CA GLY A 290 7.11 2.20 4.80
C GLY A 290 5.99 1.63 5.65
N THR A 291 5.28 2.48 6.40
CA THR A 291 4.11 2.06 7.17
C THR A 291 3.03 1.46 6.27
N PHE A 292 2.75 2.06 5.11
CA PHE A 292 1.76 1.51 4.16
C PHE A 292 2.20 0.17 3.59
N ILE A 293 3.44 0.07 3.10
CA ILE A 293 3.99 -1.17 2.52
C ILE A 293 3.92 -2.30 3.55
N GLU A 294 4.42 -2.04 4.75
CA GLU A 294 4.43 -3.02 5.83
C GLU A 294 3.03 -3.41 6.29
N ALA A 295 2.13 -2.43 6.48
CA ALA A 295 0.74 -2.72 6.83
C ALA A 295 0.05 -3.61 5.79
N ARG A 296 0.24 -3.32 4.49
CA ARG A 296 -0.29 -4.11 3.39
C ARG A 296 0.24 -5.53 3.40
N GLU A 297 1.54 -5.71 3.56
CA GLU A 297 2.17 -7.03 3.57
C GLU A 297 1.74 -7.86 4.79
N ILE A 298 1.62 -7.24 5.98
CA ILE A 298 1.07 -7.91 7.16
C ILE A 298 -0.35 -8.39 6.88
N TYR A 299 -1.21 -7.52 6.34
CA TYR A 299 -2.59 -7.86 6.01
C TYR A 299 -2.70 -9.00 4.99
N HIS A 300 -1.81 -9.02 4.01
CA HIS A 300 -1.73 -10.08 2.99
C HIS A 300 -1.27 -11.41 3.56
N ALA A 301 -0.14 -11.39 4.29
CA ALA A 301 0.46 -12.58 4.89
C ALA A 301 -0.42 -13.20 5.98
N THR A 302 -1.36 -12.43 6.54
CA THR A 302 -2.19 -12.89 7.65
C THR A 302 -3.66 -13.01 7.30
N VAL A 303 -4.38 -11.91 7.14
CA VAL A 303 -5.84 -11.93 7.00
C VAL A 303 -6.25 -12.47 5.64
N LYS A 304 -5.65 -11.98 4.55
CA LYS A 304 -5.96 -12.47 3.20
C LYS A 304 -5.53 -13.92 3.02
N ALA A 305 -4.36 -14.30 3.52
CA ALA A 305 -3.86 -15.66 3.50
C ALA A 305 -4.53 -16.60 4.53
N LYS A 306 -5.33 -16.06 5.46
CA LYS A 306 -5.91 -16.77 6.62
C LYS A 306 -4.87 -17.59 7.38
N ASN A 307 -3.72 -16.98 7.67
CA ASN A 307 -2.55 -17.68 8.21
C ASN A 307 -1.88 -16.88 9.33
N THR A 308 -1.56 -17.53 10.44
CA THR A 308 -0.86 -16.90 11.57
C THR A 308 0.65 -17.10 11.56
N LYS A 309 1.20 -17.90 10.63
CA LYS A 309 2.62 -18.29 10.60
C LYS A 309 3.58 -17.09 10.58
N TRP A 310 3.25 -16.00 9.89
CA TRP A 310 4.13 -14.83 9.84
C TRP A 310 4.29 -14.18 11.23
N PHE A 311 3.22 -14.11 12.04
CA PHE A 311 3.28 -13.62 13.42
C PHE A 311 4.22 -14.42 14.32
N LEU A 312 4.52 -15.66 13.95
CA LEU A 312 5.35 -16.59 14.73
C LEU A 312 6.73 -16.81 14.07
N SER A 313 7.08 -15.99 13.07
CA SER A 313 8.30 -16.20 12.29
C SER A 313 9.58 -15.75 12.99
N SER A 314 9.48 -14.86 13.97
CA SER A 314 10.60 -14.41 14.81
C SER A 314 10.11 -13.82 16.13
N ALA A 315 11.05 -13.29 16.93
CA ALA A 315 10.72 -12.60 18.17
C ALA A 315 9.93 -11.30 17.93
N ASP A 316 10.22 -10.59 16.83
CA ASP A 316 9.51 -9.38 16.40
C ASP A 316 9.56 -9.29 14.85
N PRO A 317 8.56 -9.86 14.16
CA PRO A 317 8.56 -9.90 12.70
C PRO A 317 8.31 -8.54 12.05
N ILE A 318 7.80 -7.53 12.79
CA ILE A 318 7.67 -6.14 12.31
C ILE A 318 9.06 -5.49 12.30
N ALA A 319 9.81 -5.60 13.40
CA ALA A 319 11.19 -5.09 13.44
C ALA A 319 12.07 -5.70 12.34
N ASP A 320 11.96 -7.01 12.12
CA ASP A 320 12.71 -7.71 11.08
C ASP A 320 12.37 -7.20 9.67
N TYR A 321 11.08 -7.01 9.37
CA TYR A 321 10.68 -6.53 8.05
C TYR A 321 11.01 -5.04 7.85
N THR A 322 10.83 -4.20 8.87
CA THR A 322 11.33 -2.81 8.89
C THR A 322 12.82 -2.76 8.57
N LEU A 323 13.66 -3.59 9.21
CA LEU A 323 15.09 -3.64 8.96
C LEU A 323 15.41 -4.11 7.53
N ARG A 324 14.67 -5.11 7.00
CA ARG A 324 14.81 -5.56 5.61
C ARG A 324 14.52 -4.43 4.61
N LEU A 325 13.46 -3.64 4.83
CA LEU A 325 13.17 -2.48 3.98
C LEU A 325 14.27 -1.43 4.09
N ARG A 326 14.78 -1.17 5.30
CA ARG A 326 15.86 -0.21 5.58
C ARG A 326 17.21 -0.60 5.01
N GLN A 327 17.47 -1.89 4.82
CA GLN A 327 18.69 -2.37 4.14
C GLN A 327 18.74 -1.94 2.67
N ILE A 328 17.57 -1.70 2.08
CA ILE A 328 17.44 -1.20 0.72
C ILE A 328 17.28 0.32 0.82
N ARG A 329 16.10 0.82 1.20
CA ARG A 329 15.81 2.25 1.32
C ARG A 329 15.95 2.72 2.76
N SER A 330 16.89 3.62 3.05
CA SER A 330 17.04 4.16 4.42
C SER A 330 15.76 4.79 4.97
N PHE A 331 15.62 4.74 6.30
CA PHE A 331 14.55 5.37 7.07
C PHE A 331 13.12 4.95 6.70
N MET A 332 12.93 3.82 6.02
CA MET A 332 11.59 3.24 5.90
C MET A 332 10.98 3.08 7.30
N LEU A 333 9.75 3.60 7.47
CA LEU A 333 9.12 3.79 8.78
C LEU A 333 9.98 4.68 9.70
N ASP A 334 9.88 6.01 9.53
CA ASP A 334 10.79 7.01 10.13
C ASP A 334 10.32 7.59 11.48
N SER A 335 9.30 6.99 12.10
CA SER A 335 8.75 7.45 13.37
C SER A 335 8.43 6.32 14.34
N ALA A 336 8.78 6.51 15.61
CA ALA A 336 8.40 5.60 16.69
C ALA A 336 6.87 5.49 16.81
N SER A 337 6.12 6.57 16.58
CA SER A 337 4.64 6.53 16.64
C SER A 337 4.04 5.63 15.56
N GLN A 338 4.65 5.58 14.37
CA GLN A 338 4.24 4.66 13.31
C GLN A 338 4.61 3.20 13.63
N PHE A 339 5.75 2.99 14.30
CA PHE A 339 6.22 1.67 14.70
C PHE A 339 5.32 1.08 15.79
N VAL A 340 5.00 1.89 16.81
CA VAL A 340 4.02 1.55 17.85
C VAL A 340 2.68 1.22 17.21
N PHE A 341 2.21 2.05 16.29
CA PHE A 341 0.94 1.81 15.58
C PHE A 341 0.91 0.47 14.86
N LEU A 342 1.99 0.08 14.16
CA LEU A 342 2.04 -1.22 13.50
C LEU A 342 1.93 -2.38 14.50
N HIS A 343 2.50 -2.25 15.70
CA HIS A 343 2.44 -3.29 16.73
C HIS A 343 1.08 -3.35 17.42
N THR A 344 0.69 -2.26 18.06
CA THR A 344 -0.41 -2.24 19.04
C THR A 344 -1.76 -1.99 18.39
N GLY A 345 -1.79 -1.31 17.24
CA GLY A 345 -2.99 -1.11 16.45
C GLY A 345 -3.12 -2.16 15.36
N TRP A 346 -2.29 -2.03 14.32
CA TRP A 346 -2.46 -2.77 13.07
C TRP A 346 -2.30 -4.27 13.23
N ALA A 347 -1.13 -4.74 13.65
CA ALA A 347 -0.81 -6.16 13.75
C ALA A 347 -1.67 -6.87 14.81
N ALA A 348 -1.98 -6.20 15.93
CA ALA A 348 -2.90 -6.72 16.93
C ALA A 348 -4.33 -6.93 16.36
N ARG A 349 -4.82 -5.98 15.56
CA ARG A 349 -6.09 -6.12 14.81
C ARG A 349 -6.01 -7.27 13.81
N MET A 350 -4.94 -7.36 13.02
CA MET A 350 -4.74 -8.43 12.03
C MET A 350 -4.69 -9.82 12.68
N TRP A 351 -4.02 -9.94 13.84
CA TRP A 351 -4.02 -11.15 14.65
C TRP A 351 -5.42 -11.54 15.07
N THR A 352 -6.19 -10.58 15.59
CA THR A 352 -7.57 -10.82 16.06
C THR A 352 -8.47 -11.28 14.92
N GLN A 353 -8.39 -10.65 13.75
CA GLN A 353 -9.16 -11.04 12.56
C GLN A 353 -8.77 -12.44 12.05
N THR A 354 -7.49 -12.80 12.12
CA THR A 354 -6.96 -14.06 11.59
C THR A 354 -7.19 -15.23 12.55
N ALA A 355 -6.87 -15.05 13.84
CA ALA A 355 -6.96 -16.08 14.87
C ALA A 355 -8.35 -16.21 15.50
N GLY A 356 -9.16 -15.14 15.46
CA GLY A 356 -10.49 -15.08 16.07
C GLY A 356 -11.61 -15.66 15.20
N GLY A 357 -11.40 -15.78 13.88
CA GLY A 357 -12.43 -16.23 12.93
C GLY A 357 -13.51 -15.17 12.68
N GLY A 358 -13.17 -14.09 11.95
CA GLY A 358 -14.12 -13.13 11.37
C GLY A 358 -14.83 -12.18 12.36
N PRO A 359 -15.44 -11.07 11.88
CA PRO A 359 -16.19 -10.16 12.73
C PRO A 359 -17.42 -10.87 13.31
N ALA A 360 -17.66 -10.71 14.61
CA ALA A 360 -18.91 -11.12 15.23
C ALA A 360 -20.08 -10.43 14.49
N ASN A 361 -20.95 -11.24 13.89
CA ASN A 361 -22.20 -10.75 13.30
C ASN A 361 -23.05 -10.12 14.42
N PRO A 362 -23.44 -8.82 14.36
CA PRO A 362 -24.22 -8.17 15.43
C PRO A 362 -25.64 -8.73 15.60
N GLN A 363 -26.05 -9.72 14.80
CA GLN A 363 -27.40 -10.31 14.82
C GLN A 363 -27.54 -11.61 15.60
N ALA A 364 -26.54 -12.02 16.39
CA ALA A 364 -26.78 -13.06 17.39
C ALA A 364 -27.52 -12.44 18.59
N GLY A 365 -28.86 -12.49 18.55
CA GLY A 365 -29.72 -12.13 19.68
C GLY A 365 -29.34 -12.91 20.94
N PRO A 366 -29.72 -12.41 22.14
CA PRO A 366 -29.27 -13.00 23.40
C PRO A 366 -29.78 -14.45 23.50
N ALA A 367 -28.87 -15.34 23.89
CA ALA A 367 -29.14 -16.74 24.14
C ALA A 367 -30.33 -16.89 25.10
N SER A 368 -31.32 -17.67 24.68
CA SER A 368 -32.51 -18.03 25.45
C SER A 368 -32.12 -18.78 26.73
N SER A 369 -32.54 -18.25 27.87
CA SER A 369 -32.53 -18.93 29.17
C SER A 369 -33.40 -20.21 29.13
N PRO A 370 -33.11 -21.24 29.96
CA PRO A 370 -33.88 -22.47 29.95
C PRO A 370 -35.23 -22.26 30.64
N GLY A 371 -36.33 -22.50 29.91
CA GLY A 371 -37.70 -22.48 30.44
C GLY A 371 -38.05 -23.75 31.22
N PRO A 372 -38.99 -23.69 32.18
CA PRO A 372 -39.37 -24.84 33.00
C PRO A 372 -40.40 -25.76 32.31
N ALA A 373 -40.46 -27.00 32.81
CA ALA A 373 -41.21 -28.12 32.28
C ALA A 373 -42.73 -27.91 32.17
N SER A 374 -43.33 -28.45 31.11
CA SER A 374 -44.77 -28.47 30.85
C SER A 374 -45.54 -29.47 31.74
N PRO A 375 -46.77 -29.15 32.18
CA PRO A 375 -47.77 -30.15 32.55
C PRO A 375 -48.78 -30.40 31.41
N GLY A 376 -49.28 -31.63 31.35
CA GLY A 376 -50.09 -32.21 30.28
C GLY A 376 -51.55 -31.71 30.13
N PRO A 377 -52.34 -32.36 29.27
CA PRO A 377 -53.51 -31.76 28.63
C PRO A 377 -54.79 -31.86 29.47
N LYS A 378 -55.63 -30.82 29.41
CA LYS A 378 -57.03 -30.84 29.89
C LYS A 378 -58.01 -30.55 28.76
N GLN A 379 -59.13 -31.29 28.82
CA GLN A 379 -60.29 -31.38 27.92
C GLN A 379 -61.15 -30.09 27.81
N PRO A 380 -62.13 -30.03 26.87
CA PRO A 380 -62.68 -28.77 26.35
C PRO A 380 -64.08 -28.34 26.85
N SER A 381 -64.28 -27.00 26.83
CA SER A 381 -65.52 -26.19 26.59
C SER A 381 -66.68 -26.26 27.61
N PRO A 382 -67.73 -25.37 27.61
CA PRO A 382 -68.07 -24.25 26.71
C PRO A 382 -68.60 -22.92 27.37
N ASP A 383 -68.77 -21.89 26.51
CA ASP A 383 -69.76 -20.78 26.51
C ASP A 383 -70.05 -19.87 27.74
N ARG A 384 -69.94 -18.54 27.54
CA ARG A 384 -71.11 -17.62 27.52
C ARG A 384 -70.79 -16.17 27.09
N ARG A 385 -71.83 -15.57 26.53
CA ARG A 385 -72.02 -14.31 25.77
C ARG A 385 -71.63 -12.98 26.44
N PRO A 386 -71.54 -11.89 25.64
CA PRO A 386 -71.23 -10.53 26.09
C PRO A 386 -72.48 -9.78 26.59
N SER A 387 -72.27 -8.84 27.52
CA SER A 387 -73.27 -7.87 27.97
C SER A 387 -72.84 -6.44 27.59
N SER A 388 -73.69 -5.77 26.83
CA SER A 388 -73.66 -4.34 26.50
C SER A 388 -74.30 -3.48 27.62
N PRO A 389 -74.48 -2.14 27.51
CA PRO A 389 -74.05 -1.18 28.54
C PRO A 389 -75.22 -0.38 29.17
N ILE A 390 -74.90 0.75 29.86
CA ILE A 390 -75.68 1.98 30.20
C ILE A 390 -75.67 2.26 31.72
N PRO A 391 -75.66 3.53 32.20
CA PRO A 391 -75.92 4.80 31.50
C PRO A 391 -74.73 5.73 31.30
#